data_AF-A0AAU5V3G5-F1
#
_entry.id   AF-A0AAU5V3G5-F1
#
_cell.length_a   1.000
_cell.length_b   1.000
_cell.length_c   1.000
_cell.angle_alpha   90.00
_cell.angle_beta   90.00
_cell.angle_gamma   90.00
#
_symmetry.space_group_name_H-M   'P 1'
#
loop_
_entity.id
_entity.type
_entity.pdbx_description
1 polymer ?
#
loop_
_entity_poly.entity_id
_entity_poly.type
_entity_poly.pdbx_seq_one_letter_code
_entity_poly.pdbx_strand_id
1 'polypeptide(L)'
;MKELARAEGDLAIRRLILPWVHVAVAVTCASLSWVVPAEAVRPLAYAATLCLPLWGVAVSTRFGRSAWLHGLPEPAGSDGDHEDDEPEFTPGPTAHIWGMRFTFVVIGAIGAGMVALLPEAWIPWVLSALAVWALCEAIRQQRRLRRSRELCREAAGKPWHAEYLALMDERGRQLRDSQKSAP
;
A
#
# COMPACT_ATOMS: atom_id res chain seq x y z
N MET A 1 -13.60 -15.71 5.69
CA MET A 1 -14.01 -14.38 5.20
C MET A 1 -12.88 -13.35 5.26
N LYS A 2 -12.21 -13.10 6.40
CA LYS A 2 -11.07 -12.16 6.51
C LYS A 2 -9.97 -12.35 5.46
N GLU A 3 -9.54 -13.59 5.27
CA GLU A 3 -8.50 -13.92 4.27
C GLU A 3 -8.95 -13.66 2.83
N LEU A 4 -10.25 -13.84 2.54
CA LEU A 4 -10.83 -13.55 1.23
C LEU A 4 -10.89 -12.04 0.97
N ALA A 5 -11.33 -11.25 1.95
CA ALA A 5 -11.34 -9.79 1.83
C ALA A 5 -9.92 -9.24 1.64
N ARG A 6 -8.94 -9.75 2.39
CA ARG A 6 -7.51 -9.40 2.20
C ARG A 6 -7.03 -9.79 0.80
N ALA A 7 -7.37 -10.99 0.33
CA ALA A 7 -7.00 -11.47 -1.00
C ALA A 7 -7.63 -10.63 -2.14
N GLU A 8 -8.91 -10.28 -2.03
CA GLU A 8 -9.58 -9.39 -2.99
C GLU A 8 -9.03 -7.97 -2.94
N GLY A 9 -8.73 -7.45 -1.75
CA GLY A 9 -8.07 -6.17 -1.57
C GLY A 9 -6.70 -6.12 -2.26
N ASP A 10 -5.88 -7.16 -2.10
CA ASP A 10 -4.59 -7.30 -2.79
C ASP A 10 -4.75 -7.32 -4.33
N LEU A 11 -5.80 -7.98 -4.82
CA LEU A 11 -6.11 -8.05 -6.25
C LEU A 11 -6.65 -6.72 -6.81
N ALA A 12 -7.47 -6.01 -6.04
CA ALA A 12 -8.00 -4.69 -6.40
C ALA A 12 -6.88 -3.64 -6.49
N ILE A 13 -5.92 -3.71 -5.57
CA ILE A 13 -4.77 -2.81 -5.50
C ILE A 13 -3.68 -3.14 -6.52
N ARG A 14 -3.67 -4.36 -7.08
CA ARG A 14 -2.64 -4.82 -8.05
C ARG A 14 -2.40 -3.86 -9.21
N ARG A 15 -3.43 -3.16 -9.70
CA ARG A 15 -3.29 -2.22 -10.83
C ARG A 15 -2.75 -0.85 -10.40
N LEU A 16 -2.73 -0.56 -9.10
CA LEU A 16 -2.28 0.70 -8.51
C LEU A 16 -0.82 0.63 -8.08
N ILE A 17 -0.39 -0.52 -7.55
CA ILE A 17 1.01 -0.82 -7.29
C ILE A 17 1.58 -1.43 -8.55
N LEU A 18 2.32 -0.65 -9.35
CA LEU A 18 3.13 -1.20 -10.45
C LEU A 18 4.51 -1.57 -9.89
N PRO A 19 4.71 -2.77 -9.32
CA PRO A 19 5.92 -3.08 -8.55
C PRO A 19 7.14 -3.02 -9.48
N TRP A 20 6.96 -3.47 -10.72
CA TRP A 20 7.98 -3.47 -11.76
C TRP A 20 8.40 -2.08 -12.22
N VAL A 21 7.51 -1.09 -12.16
CA VAL A 21 7.89 0.31 -12.44
C VAL A 21 8.81 0.82 -11.33
N HIS A 22 8.49 0.50 -10.07
CA HIS A 22 9.36 0.86 -8.94
C HIS A 22 10.69 0.13 -8.99
N VAL A 23 10.71 -1.15 -9.36
CA VAL A 23 11.95 -1.89 -9.60
C VAL A 23 12.77 -1.22 -10.70
N ALA A 24 12.15 -0.87 -11.84
CA ALA A 24 12.83 -0.19 -12.93
C ALA A 24 13.43 1.14 -12.46
N VAL A 25 12.66 1.98 -11.76
CA VAL A 25 13.15 3.25 -11.20
C VAL A 25 14.31 3.01 -10.22
N ALA A 26 14.18 2.07 -9.29
CA ALA A 26 15.21 1.78 -8.30
C ALA A 26 16.51 1.27 -8.95
N VAL A 27 16.40 0.36 -9.93
CA VAL A 27 17.55 -0.15 -10.70
C VAL A 27 18.19 0.98 -11.52
N THR A 28 17.40 1.80 -12.21
CA THR A 28 17.92 2.94 -12.98
C THR A 28 18.64 3.94 -12.08
N CYS A 29 18.06 4.31 -10.94
CA CYS A 29 18.72 5.19 -9.96
C CYS A 29 20.00 4.56 -9.40
N ALA A 30 19.99 3.26 -9.08
CA ALA A 30 21.19 2.56 -8.63
C ALA A 30 22.28 2.57 -9.71
N SER A 31 21.96 2.22 -10.96
CA SER A 31 22.92 2.21 -12.06
C SER A 31 23.49 3.61 -12.34
N LEU A 32 22.64 4.63 -12.37
CA LEU A 32 23.06 6.01 -12.60
C LEU A 32 23.98 6.52 -11.50
N SER A 33 23.78 6.10 -10.24
CA SER A 33 24.60 6.56 -9.11
C SER A 33 26.09 6.20 -9.21
N TRP A 34 26.44 5.22 -10.06
CA TRP A 34 27.83 4.84 -10.35
C TRP A 34 28.45 5.59 -11.53
N VAL A 35 27.63 6.24 -12.35
CA VAL A 35 28.06 6.89 -13.61
C VAL A 35 28.05 8.41 -13.49
N VAL A 36 27.10 8.96 -12.72
CA VAL A 36 26.96 10.41 -12.58
C VAL A 36 28.05 10.99 -11.68
N PRO A 37 28.46 12.26 -11.90
CA PRO A 37 29.39 12.95 -11.02
C PRO A 37 28.83 13.06 -9.60
N ALA A 38 29.73 13.14 -8.61
CA ALA A 38 29.38 13.13 -7.18
C ALA A 38 28.30 14.17 -6.80
N GLU A 39 28.37 15.36 -7.41
CA GLU A 39 27.41 16.47 -7.20
C GLU A 39 25.96 16.09 -7.55
N ALA A 40 25.77 15.17 -8.50
CA ALA A 40 24.46 14.71 -8.97
C ALA A 40 23.92 13.48 -8.23
N VAL A 41 24.75 12.81 -7.41
CA VAL A 41 24.39 11.56 -6.72
C VAL A 41 23.32 11.80 -5.63
N ARG A 42 23.41 12.91 -4.90
CA ARG A 42 22.44 13.24 -3.83
C ARG A 42 21.05 13.64 -4.38
N PRO A 43 20.92 14.50 -5.41
CA PRO A 43 19.65 14.74 -6.09
C PRO A 43 19.00 13.44 -6.62
N LEU A 44 19.81 12.54 -7.18
CA LEU A 44 19.34 11.23 -7.65
C LEU A 44 18.78 10.37 -6.52
N ALA A 45 19.43 10.38 -5.35
CA ALA A 45 18.94 9.69 -4.16
C ALA A 45 17.60 10.27 -3.66
N TYR A 46 17.44 11.60 -3.67
CA TYR A 46 16.15 12.22 -3.35
C TYR A 46 15.05 11.84 -4.35
N ALA A 47 15.36 11.82 -5.64
CA ALA A 47 14.40 11.39 -6.66
C ALA A 47 13.95 9.94 -6.43
N ALA A 48 14.90 9.05 -6.12
CA ALA A 48 14.60 7.65 -5.82
C ALA A 48 13.71 7.49 -4.57
N THR A 49 13.99 8.23 -3.49
CA THR A 49 13.26 8.11 -2.22
C THR A 49 11.89 8.80 -2.24
N LEU A 50 11.74 9.91 -2.97
CA LEU A 50 10.49 10.66 -3.03
C LEU A 50 9.50 10.13 -4.08
N CYS A 51 9.97 9.43 -5.12
CA CYS A 51 9.11 8.91 -6.18
C CYS A 51 7.97 8.01 -5.63
N LEU A 52 8.30 7.10 -4.71
CA LEU A 52 7.36 6.17 -4.07
C LEU A 52 6.29 6.89 -3.21
N PRO A 53 6.67 7.74 -2.24
CA PRO A 53 5.75 8.58 -1.49
C PRO A 53 4.83 9.43 -2.38
N LEU A 54 5.39 10.11 -3.39
CA LEU A 54 4.61 10.99 -4.27
C LEU A 54 3.59 10.20 -5.09
N TRP A 55 3.98 9.04 -5.62
CA TRP A 55 3.05 8.12 -6.25
C TRP A 55 1.96 7.69 -5.27
N GLY A 56 2.35 7.25 -4.07
CA GLY A 56 1.43 6.84 -3.00
C GLY A 56 0.40 7.91 -2.65
N VAL A 57 0.82 9.17 -2.56
CA VAL A 57 -0.08 10.32 -2.38
C VAL A 57 -1.02 10.47 -3.57
N ALA A 58 -0.52 10.37 -4.80
CA ALA A 58 -1.35 10.50 -6.01
C ALA A 58 -2.43 9.41 -6.12
N VAL A 59 -2.11 8.17 -5.73
CA VAL A 59 -3.06 7.04 -5.78
C VAL A 59 -3.79 6.76 -4.46
N SER A 60 -3.53 7.55 -3.40
CA SER A 60 -4.09 7.41 -2.05
C SER A 60 -5.62 7.33 -2.00
N THR A 61 -6.32 8.04 -2.89
CA THR A 61 -7.79 8.02 -2.99
C THR A 61 -8.30 6.64 -3.38
N ARG A 62 -7.64 5.99 -4.35
CA ARG A 62 -8.00 4.64 -4.82
C ARG A 62 -7.62 3.59 -3.78
N PHE A 63 -6.46 3.75 -3.13
CA PHE A 63 -6.07 2.90 -2.01
C PHE A 63 -7.04 3.02 -0.83
N GLY A 64 -7.40 4.22 -0.39
CA GLY A 64 -8.31 4.45 0.74
C GLY A 64 -9.68 3.83 0.51
N ARG A 65 -10.20 3.95 -0.71
CA ARG A 65 -11.45 3.27 -1.09
C ARG A 65 -11.32 1.76 -1.01
N SER A 66 -10.25 1.19 -1.55
CA SER A 66 -10.02 -0.26 -1.52
C SER A 66 -9.81 -0.77 -0.09
N ALA A 67 -9.05 -0.04 0.72
CA ALA A 67 -8.78 -0.37 2.12
C ALA A 67 -10.04 -0.30 2.97
N TRP A 68 -10.94 0.66 2.73
CA TRP A 68 -12.22 0.73 3.42
C TRP A 68 -13.18 -0.39 2.99
N LEU A 69 -13.26 -0.69 1.69
CA LEU A 69 -14.13 -1.77 1.18
C LEU A 69 -13.70 -3.14 1.73
N HIS A 70 -12.41 -3.45 1.66
CA HIS A 70 -11.85 -4.75 2.01
C HIS A 70 -11.27 -4.84 3.42
N GLY A 71 -11.25 -3.72 4.15
CA GLY A 71 -10.97 -3.67 5.58
C GLY A 71 -12.17 -4.24 6.32
N LEU A 72 -12.20 -5.55 6.52
CA LEU A 72 -13.13 -6.13 7.47
C LEU A 72 -12.70 -5.66 8.87
N PRO A 73 -13.60 -5.11 9.70
CA PRO A 73 -13.28 -4.85 11.09
C PRO A 73 -12.81 -6.17 11.69
N GLU A 74 -11.76 -6.09 12.51
CA GLU A 74 -11.51 -7.20 13.41
C GLU A 74 -12.76 -7.31 14.30
N PRO A 75 -13.36 -8.49 14.46
CA PRO A 75 -14.32 -8.66 15.53
C PRO A 75 -13.55 -8.36 16.80
N ALA A 76 -13.97 -7.32 17.51
CA ALA A 76 -13.70 -7.15 18.92
C ALA A 76 -13.90 -8.51 19.60
N GLY A 77 -12.86 -9.02 20.26
CA GLY A 77 -12.94 -10.29 20.98
C GLY A 77 -12.09 -11.44 20.44
N SER A 78 -10.87 -11.19 19.98
CA SER A 78 -9.87 -12.27 19.87
C SER A 78 -8.74 -12.21 20.90
N ASP A 79 -8.67 -11.18 21.75
CA ASP A 79 -7.77 -11.17 22.92
C ASP A 79 -8.36 -10.25 24.00
N GLY A 80 -8.95 -10.84 25.05
CA GLY A 80 -9.09 -10.28 26.41
C GLY A 80 -10.03 -9.08 26.65
N ASP A 81 -11.08 -9.31 27.44
CA ASP A 81 -11.69 -8.38 28.43
C ASP A 81 -11.55 -6.86 28.19
N HIS A 82 -12.35 -6.32 27.28
CA HIS A 82 -12.73 -4.90 27.36
C HIS A 82 -14.26 -4.80 27.29
N GLU A 83 -14.89 -4.79 28.47
CA GLU A 83 -16.30 -4.45 28.74
C GLU A 83 -16.55 -2.93 28.69
N ASP A 84 -15.89 -2.21 27.78
CA ASP A 84 -16.24 -0.83 27.48
C ASP A 84 -16.85 -0.79 26.08
N ASP A 85 -18.18 -0.73 26.04
CA ASP A 85 -19.02 -0.46 24.85
C ASP A 85 -18.75 0.96 24.32
N GLU A 86 -17.51 1.31 24.00
CA GLU A 86 -17.23 2.44 23.12
C GLU A 86 -17.52 1.99 21.68
N PRO A 87 -18.34 2.73 20.91
CA PRO A 87 -18.58 2.41 19.51
C PRO A 87 -17.23 2.43 18.80
N GLU A 88 -16.78 1.26 18.36
CA GLU A 88 -15.52 1.08 17.63
C GLU A 88 -15.54 2.06 16.45
N PHE A 89 -14.80 3.17 16.59
CA PHE A 89 -14.80 4.25 15.61
C PHE A 89 -14.19 3.70 14.34
N THR A 90 -15.03 3.23 13.43
CA THR A 90 -14.62 2.82 12.10
C THR A 90 -14.42 4.11 11.31
N PRO A 91 -13.16 4.52 11.04
CA PRO A 91 -12.92 5.79 10.38
C PRO A 91 -13.60 5.75 9.01
N GLY A 92 -14.35 6.81 8.70
CA GLY A 92 -15.00 6.94 7.41
C GLY A 92 -13.99 6.84 6.25
N PRO A 93 -14.45 6.61 5.01
CA PRO A 93 -13.58 6.43 3.86
C PRO A 93 -12.63 7.62 3.64
N THR A 94 -13.05 8.82 4.02
CA THR A 94 -12.22 10.05 4.01
C THR A 94 -11.05 9.98 5.00
N ALA A 95 -11.26 9.48 6.21
CA ALA A 95 -10.21 9.32 7.22
C ALA A 95 -9.17 8.26 6.80
N HIS A 96 -9.58 7.17 6.14
CA HIS A 96 -8.64 6.21 5.56
C HIS A 96 -7.80 6.80 4.41
N ILE A 97 -8.39 7.63 3.56
CA ILE A 97 -7.66 8.31 2.47
C ILE A 97 -6.64 9.30 3.06
N TRP A 98 -7.05 10.12 4.01
CA TRP A 98 -6.18 11.09 4.67
C TRP A 98 -5.07 10.43 5.49
N GLY A 99 -5.40 9.37 6.23
CA GLY A 99 -4.43 8.55 6.95
C GLY A 99 -3.35 8.03 6.01
N MET A 100 -3.71 7.47 4.85
CA MET A 100 -2.72 6.99 3.89
C MET A 100 -1.87 8.11 3.27
N ARG A 101 -2.47 9.26 2.93
CA ARG A 101 -1.70 10.42 2.45
C ARG A 101 -0.66 10.85 3.46
N PHE A 102 -1.08 10.97 4.72
CA PHE A 102 -0.20 11.35 5.81
C PHE A 102 0.94 10.35 5.97
N THR A 103 0.64 9.05 5.96
CA THR A 103 1.65 7.99 6.01
C THR A 103 2.68 8.12 4.88
N PHE A 104 2.25 8.32 3.64
CA PHE A 104 3.19 8.50 2.53
C PHE A 104 4.03 9.77 2.67
N VAL A 105 3.45 10.89 3.10
CA VAL A 105 4.17 12.14 3.37
C VAL A 105 5.23 11.94 4.45
N VAL A 106 4.88 11.28 5.55
CA VAL A 106 5.80 10.98 6.66
C VAL A 106 6.93 10.07 6.18
N ILE A 107 6.63 8.99 5.45
CA ILE A 107 7.65 8.10 4.89
C ILE A 107 8.58 8.87 3.94
N GLY A 108 8.04 9.76 3.11
CA GLY A 108 8.83 10.61 2.22
C GLY A 108 9.74 11.58 2.97
N ALA A 109 9.24 12.22 4.03
CA ALA A 109 10.02 13.12 4.87
C ALA A 109 11.16 12.39 5.59
N ILE A 110 10.88 11.21 6.16
CA ILE A 110 11.89 10.36 6.79
C ILE A 110 12.93 9.91 5.76
N GLY A 111 12.48 9.44 4.60
CA GLY A 111 13.38 9.01 3.52
C GLY A 111 14.29 10.13 3.02
N ALA A 112 13.75 11.33 2.83
CA ALA A 112 14.54 12.52 2.48
C ALA A 112 15.52 12.90 3.60
N GLY A 113 15.09 12.87 4.86
CA GLY A 113 15.97 13.13 6.00
C GLY A 113 17.14 12.15 6.08
N MET A 114 16.90 10.86 5.84
CA MET A 114 17.95 9.85 5.79
C MET A 114 18.96 10.12 4.65
N VAL A 115 18.49 10.52 3.46
CA VAL A 115 19.37 10.88 2.33
C VAL A 115 20.23 12.11 2.66
N ALA A 116 19.67 13.09 3.38
CA ALA A 116 20.40 14.29 3.80
C ALA A 116 21.58 13.96 4.73
N LEU A 117 21.40 12.98 5.61
CA LEU A 117 22.40 12.54 6.59
C LEU A 117 23.39 11.51 6.03
N LEU A 118 23.11 10.92 4.87
CA LEU A 118 23.92 9.86 4.30
C LEU A 118 25.20 10.43 3.65
N PRO A 119 26.40 9.87 3.98
CA PRO A 119 27.63 10.22 3.30
C PRO A 119 27.55 9.90 1.81
N GLU A 120 28.05 10.78 0.94
CA GLU A 120 27.90 10.64 -0.52
C GLU A 120 28.53 9.35 -1.05
N ALA A 121 29.67 8.94 -0.49
CA ALA A 121 30.34 7.69 -0.84
C ALA A 121 29.49 6.44 -0.56
N TRP A 122 28.48 6.52 0.31
CA TRP A 122 27.61 5.41 0.69
C TRP A 122 26.35 5.34 -0.17
N ILE A 123 25.99 6.44 -0.85
CA ILE A 123 24.75 6.52 -1.64
C ILE A 123 24.66 5.43 -2.71
N PRO A 124 25.70 5.15 -3.53
CA PRO A 124 25.60 4.13 -4.58
C PRO A 124 25.34 2.73 -4.01
N TRP A 125 25.95 2.41 -2.87
CA TRP A 125 25.76 1.13 -2.18
C TRP A 125 24.34 1.00 -1.62
N VAL A 126 23.83 2.05 -0.97
CA VAL A 126 22.47 2.07 -0.43
C VAL A 126 21.44 1.98 -1.55
N LEU A 127 21.60 2.71 -2.65
CA LEU A 127 20.69 2.63 -3.80
C LEU A 127 20.70 1.23 -4.44
N SER A 128 21.87 0.61 -4.59
CA SER A 128 21.97 -0.78 -5.05
C SER A 128 21.24 -1.76 -4.11
N ALA A 129 21.41 -1.61 -2.80
CA ALA A 129 20.72 -2.43 -1.81
C ALA A 129 19.19 -2.25 -1.88
N LEU A 130 18.71 -1.00 -2.03
CA LEU A 130 17.30 -0.68 -2.22
C LEU A 130 16.74 -1.27 -3.52
N ALA A 131 17.52 -1.27 -4.61
CA ALA A 131 17.11 -1.90 -5.87
C ALA A 131 16.94 -3.42 -5.72
N VAL A 132 17.86 -4.09 -5.03
CA VAL A 132 17.74 -5.53 -4.70
C VAL A 132 16.53 -5.78 -3.81
N TRP A 133 16.32 -4.95 -2.79
CA TRP A 133 15.14 -5.04 -1.92
C TRP A 133 13.84 -4.89 -2.71
N ALA A 134 13.74 -3.89 -3.59
CA ALA A 134 12.58 -3.66 -4.44
C ALA A 134 12.30 -4.87 -5.35
N LEU A 135 13.34 -5.49 -5.91
CA LEU A 135 13.20 -6.71 -6.70
C LEU A 135 12.66 -7.88 -5.87
N CYS A 136 13.21 -8.09 -4.66
CA CYS A 136 12.74 -9.10 -3.73
C CYS A 136 11.27 -8.88 -3.34
N GLU A 137 10.87 -7.64 -3.06
CA GLU A 137 9.48 -7.30 -2.75
C GLU A 137 8.56 -7.50 -3.97
N ALA A 138 8.97 -7.13 -5.18
CA ALA A 138 8.20 -7.40 -6.39
C ALA A 138 7.95 -8.91 -6.59
N ILE A 139 8.95 -9.75 -6.32
CA ILE A 139 8.83 -11.21 -6.37
C ILE A 139 7.90 -11.73 -5.27
N ARG A 140 8.06 -11.27 -4.03
CA ARG A 140 7.17 -11.63 -2.90
C ARG A 140 5.73 -11.24 -3.21
N GLN A 141 5.51 -10.05 -3.74
CA GLN A 141 4.19 -9.56 -4.13
C GLN A 141 3.59 -10.40 -5.25
N GLN A 142 4.37 -10.82 -6.26
CA GLN A 142 3.88 -11.74 -7.28
C GLN A 142 3.43 -13.08 -6.70
N ARG A 143 4.17 -13.65 -5.73
CA ARG A 143 3.77 -14.88 -5.04
C ARG A 143 2.48 -14.70 -4.24
N ARG A 144 2.36 -13.59 -3.50
CA ARG A 144 1.12 -13.22 -2.78
C ARG A 144 -0.06 -13.14 -3.73
N LEU A 145 0.09 -12.44 -4.86
CA LEU A 145 -0.98 -12.31 -5.87
C LEU A 145 -1.40 -13.64 -6.48
N ARG A 146 -0.50 -14.62 -6.63
CA ARG A 146 -0.87 -15.97 -7.06
C ARG A 146 -1.74 -16.66 -6.01
N ARG A 147 -1.29 -16.65 -4.75
CA ARG A 147 -2.02 -17.21 -3.61
C ARG A 147 -3.40 -16.55 -3.43
N SER A 148 -3.48 -15.23 -3.57
CA SER A 148 -4.76 -14.51 -3.47
C SER A 148 -5.75 -14.94 -4.56
N ARG A 149 -5.30 -15.22 -5.78
CA ARG A 149 -6.17 -15.75 -6.85
C ARG A 149 -6.66 -17.16 -6.55
N GLU A 150 -5.78 -18.01 -6.03
CA GLU A 150 -6.12 -19.38 -5.63
C GLU A 150 -7.20 -19.34 -4.54
N LEU A 151 -6.99 -18.52 -3.48
CA LEU A 151 -7.97 -18.31 -2.42
C LEU A 151 -9.33 -17.81 -2.93
N CYS A 152 -9.34 -16.86 -3.87
CA CYS A 152 -10.60 -16.37 -4.46
C CYS A 152 -11.32 -17.47 -5.26
N ARG A 153 -10.57 -18.29 -6.01
CA ARG A 153 -11.13 -19.41 -6.78
C ARG A 153 -11.71 -20.49 -5.87
N GLU A 154 -11.00 -20.85 -4.80
CA GLU A 154 -11.46 -21.83 -3.82
C GLU A 154 -12.68 -21.33 -3.04
N ALA A 155 -12.75 -20.02 -2.77
CA ALA A 155 -13.87 -19.43 -2.05
C ALA A 155 -15.16 -19.40 -2.88
N ALA A 156 -15.08 -19.28 -4.21
CA ALA A 156 -16.25 -19.20 -5.08
C ALA A 156 -17.16 -20.45 -5.01
N GLY A 157 -16.62 -21.60 -4.61
CA GLY A 157 -17.39 -22.85 -4.43
C GLY A 157 -17.98 -23.03 -3.02
N LYS A 158 -17.78 -22.08 -2.09
CA LYS A 158 -18.18 -22.25 -0.69
C LYS A 158 -19.56 -21.64 -0.41
N PRO A 159 -20.37 -22.25 0.48
CA PRO A 159 -21.75 -21.80 0.73
C PRO A 159 -21.83 -20.39 1.32
N TRP A 160 -20.86 -20.00 2.14
CA TRP A 160 -20.77 -18.66 2.74
C TRP A 160 -20.34 -17.55 1.74
N HIS A 161 -19.97 -17.91 0.50
CA HIS A 161 -19.52 -16.93 -0.49
C HIS A 161 -20.64 -15.97 -0.91
N ALA A 162 -21.88 -16.43 -0.97
CA ALA A 162 -23.03 -15.58 -1.28
C ALA A 162 -23.26 -14.48 -0.22
N GLU A 163 -23.12 -14.84 1.06
CA GLU A 163 -23.21 -13.89 2.18
C GLU A 163 -22.08 -12.84 2.13
N TYR A 164 -20.87 -13.28 1.78
CA TYR A 164 -19.74 -12.39 1.58
C TYR A 164 -19.99 -11.37 0.46
N LEU A 165 -20.52 -11.80 -0.69
CA LEU A 165 -20.84 -10.90 -1.81
C LEU A 165 -21.91 -9.87 -1.42
N ALA A 166 -22.95 -10.30 -0.69
CA ALA A 166 -23.99 -9.39 -0.21
C ALA A 166 -23.42 -8.30 0.73
N LEU A 167 -22.49 -8.68 1.61
CA LEU A 167 -21.80 -7.73 2.49
C LEU A 167 -20.93 -6.73 1.73
N MET A 168 -20.20 -7.19 0.71
CA MET A 168 -19.38 -6.32 -0.15
C MET A 168 -20.23 -5.35 -0.98
N ASP A 169 -21.38 -5.81 -1.49
CA ASP A 169 -22.34 -4.97 -2.21
C ASP A 169 -22.90 -3.86 -1.33
N GLU A 170 -23.26 -4.18 -0.08
CA GLU A 170 -23.77 -3.22 0.88
C GLU A 170 -22.74 -2.14 1.22
N ARG A 171 -21.48 -2.53 1.49
CA ARG A 171 -20.37 -1.57 1.64
C ARG A 171 -20.18 -0.73 0.39
N GLY A 172 -20.29 -1.34 -0.80
CA GLY A 172 -20.24 -0.61 -2.06
C GLY A 172 -21.32 0.47 -2.19
N ARG A 173 -22.53 0.23 -1.69
CA ARG A 173 -23.61 1.23 -1.64
C ARG A 173 -23.28 2.36 -0.66
N GLN A 174 -22.90 2.01 0.57
CA GLN A 174 -22.50 2.98 1.60
C GLN A 174 -21.37 3.90 1.12
N LEU A 175 -20.37 3.36 0.41
CA LEU A 175 -19.30 4.18 -0.17
C LEU A 175 -19.82 5.16 -1.23
N ARG A 176 -20.77 4.75 -2.08
CA ARG A 176 -21.36 5.63 -3.10
C ARG A 176 -22.22 6.71 -2.47
N ASP A 177 -22.99 6.37 -1.44
CA ASP A 177 -23.87 7.33 -0.78
C ASP A 177 -23.05 8.36 0.01
N SER A 178 -22.00 7.93 0.72
CA SER A 178 -21.07 8.86 1.38
C SER A 178 -20.40 9.85 0.42
N GLN A 179 -20.24 9.49 -0.86
CA GLN A 179 -19.69 10.39 -1.89
C GLN A 179 -20.71 11.38 -2.45
N LYS A 180 -22.01 11.04 -2.45
CA LYS A 180 -23.07 11.97 -2.87
C LYS A 180 -23.35 13.04 -1.82
N SER A 181 -23.09 12.72 -0.55
CA SER A 181 -23.33 13.62 0.58
C SER A 181 -22.14 14.51 0.92
N ALA A 182 -20.98 14.33 0.28
CA ALA A 182 -19.80 15.16 0.49
C ALA A 182 -19.98 16.51 -0.28
N PRO A 183 -19.94 17.66 0.42
CA PRO A 183 -20.14 18.99 -0.16
C PRO A 183 -19.03 19.42 -1.13
#